data_AF-A0A0F9ES14-F1
#
_entry.id   AF-A0A0F9ES14-F1
#
_cell.length_a   1.000
_cell.length_b   1.000
_cell.length_c   1.000
_cell.angle_alpha   90.00
_cell.angle_beta   90.00
_cell.angle_gamma   90.00
#
_symmetry.space_group_name_H-M   'P 1'
#
loop_
_entity.id
_entity.type
_entity.pdbx_description
1 polymer ?
#
loop_
_entity_poly.entity_id
_entity_poly.type
_entity_poly.pdbx_seq_one_letter_code
_entity_poly.pdbx_strand_id
1 'polypeptide(L)'
;MTGYGLTVVVGTKVERFTATVISVMKNWYPHQDIVLCRLSGLGLERTGILSGMSGSPVFIKDPADGKHKMIGAVAYGWSFSKDPICGVQPIGEMLALKGVPLPGRKQAKAKVIARGGVGLDRQVVRAVLNPRKVSFATLGAPRRRAIRPGRAGLSRLVPLTTPVMV
;
A
#
# COMPACT_ATOMS: atom_id res chain seq x y z
N MET A 1 8.10 25.32 4.90
CA MET A 1 7.09 24.89 5.91
C MET A 1 7.80 23.99 6.92
N THR A 2 7.70 24.30 8.22
CA THR A 2 8.42 23.56 9.28
C THR A 2 7.46 22.77 10.16
N GLY A 3 7.93 21.62 10.62
CA GLY A 3 7.22 20.68 11.47
C GLY A 3 8.18 19.94 12.39
N TYR A 4 7.66 18.91 13.05
CA TYR A 4 8.46 18.04 13.89
C TYR A 4 8.13 16.57 13.59
N GLY A 5 9.09 15.69 13.81
CA GLY A 5 8.86 14.26 13.81
C GLY A 5 9.25 13.63 15.13
N LEU A 6 8.83 12.38 15.32
CA LEU A 6 9.14 11.58 16.50
C LEU A 6 9.91 10.34 16.05
N THR A 7 11.02 10.04 16.70
CA THR A 7 11.84 8.86 16.45
C THR A 7 12.36 8.30 17.78
N VAL A 8 12.95 7.10 17.74
CA VAL A 8 13.67 6.53 18.88
C VAL A 8 15.11 6.34 18.44
N VAL A 9 16.05 7.05 19.07
CA VAL A 9 17.48 6.91 18.78
C VAL A 9 18.10 5.79 19.64
N VAL A 10 17.72 5.73 20.92
CA VAL A 10 18.24 4.75 21.88
C VAL A 10 17.13 4.16 22.74
N GLY A 11 17.13 2.83 22.88
CA GLY A 11 16.21 2.10 23.74
C GLY A 11 14.76 2.24 23.28
N THR A 12 13.92 2.83 24.13
CA THR A 12 12.48 3.05 23.88
C THR A 12 12.06 4.50 24.06
N LYS A 13 13.02 5.41 24.26
CA LYS A 13 12.75 6.83 24.51
C LYS A 13 12.36 7.51 23.20
N VAL A 14 11.16 8.08 23.17
CA VAL A 14 10.69 8.87 22.03
C VAL A 14 11.32 10.26 22.09
N GLU A 15 12.03 10.61 21.03
CA GLU A 15 12.72 11.88 20.87
C GLU A 15 12.18 12.65 19.66
N ARG A 16 12.21 13.98 19.76
CA ARG A 16 11.67 14.87 18.74
C ARG A 16 12.80 15.39 17.86
N PHE A 17 12.59 15.36 16.55
CA PHE A 17 13.43 16.02 15.56
C PHE A 17 12.61 17.07 14.79
N THR A 18 13.29 18.02 14.17
CA THR A 18 12.68 19.04 13.32
C THR A 18 12.66 18.56 11.88
N ALA A 19 11.54 18.76 11.19
CA ALA A 19 11.37 18.39 9.79
C ALA A 19 10.95 19.62 8.98
N THR A 20 11.75 19.99 7.98
CA THR A 20 11.47 21.12 7.08
C THR A 20 11.13 20.59 5.70
N VAL A 21 9.93 20.88 5.21
CA VAL A 21 9.50 20.46 3.86
C VAL A 21 10.25 21.27 2.81
N ILE A 22 10.89 20.55 1.88
CA ILE A 22 11.60 21.10 0.73
C ILE A 22 10.67 21.12 -0.48
N SER A 23 10.10 19.97 -0.83
CA SER A 23 9.29 19.81 -2.04
C SER A 23 8.39 18.58 -1.93
N VAL A 24 7.41 18.46 -2.83
CA VAL A 24 6.58 17.27 -2.99
C VAL A 24 6.84 16.71 -4.38
N MET A 25 7.32 15.48 -4.44
CA MET A 25 7.57 14.78 -5.70
C MET A 25 6.36 13.90 -6.02
N LYS A 26 5.73 14.17 -7.17
CA LYS A 26 4.57 13.42 -7.62
C LYS A 26 5.00 12.23 -8.48
N ASN A 27 4.29 11.12 -8.37
CA ASN A 27 4.54 9.91 -9.16
C ASN A 27 6.02 9.46 -9.11
N TRP A 28 6.61 9.52 -7.91
CA TRP A 28 7.98 9.03 -7.67
C TRP A 28 8.07 7.52 -7.87
N TYR A 29 7.01 6.82 -7.49
CA TYR A 29 6.76 5.42 -7.83
C TYR A 29 5.32 5.31 -8.38
N PRO A 30 4.94 4.23 -9.11
CA PRO A 30 3.59 4.12 -9.65
C PRO A 30 2.50 4.33 -8.59
N HIS A 31 1.71 5.38 -8.77
CA HIS A 31 0.65 5.82 -7.85
C HIS A 31 1.14 6.19 -6.44
N GLN A 32 2.39 6.61 -6.29
CA GLN A 32 2.96 7.07 -5.02
C GLN A 32 3.72 8.39 -5.19
N ASP A 33 3.36 9.33 -4.34
CA ASP A 33 4.00 10.61 -4.14
C ASP A 33 4.89 10.55 -2.90
N ILE A 34 5.94 11.37 -2.86
CA ILE A 34 6.80 11.51 -1.69
C ILE A 34 6.95 12.98 -1.30
N VAL A 35 6.94 13.26 0.00
CA VAL A 35 7.26 14.59 0.52
C VAL A 35 8.73 14.62 0.90
N LEU A 36 9.50 15.48 0.24
CA LEU A 36 10.91 15.70 0.58
C LEU A 36 11.01 16.61 1.80
N CYS A 37 11.70 16.12 2.82
CA CYS A 37 11.95 16.83 4.06
C CYS A 37 13.44 16.86 4.38
N ARG A 38 13.92 18.00 4.85
CA ARG A 38 15.23 18.15 5.50
C ARG A 38 15.05 17.99 7.00
N LEU A 39 15.82 17.10 7.61
CA LEU A 39 15.77 16.84 9.04
C LEU A 39 16.84 17.64 9.79
N SER A 40 16.55 18.01 11.02
CA SER A 40 17.51 18.60 11.95
C SER A 40 17.18 18.21 13.40
N GLY A 41 18.15 18.35 14.29
CA GLY A 41 18.12 17.85 15.66
C GLY A 41 18.70 16.44 15.79
N LEU A 42 18.95 16.02 17.03
CA LEU A 42 19.47 14.68 17.38
C LEU A 42 20.80 14.30 16.68
N GLY A 43 21.56 15.29 16.19
CA GLY A 43 22.82 15.08 15.48
C GLY A 43 22.65 14.62 14.02
N LEU A 44 21.42 14.62 13.49
CA LEU A 44 21.11 14.22 12.12
C LEU A 44 21.81 15.11 11.08
N GLU A 45 22.18 16.35 11.43
CA GLU A 45 22.94 17.26 10.58
C GLU A 45 24.33 16.73 10.22
N ARG A 46 24.87 15.81 11.03
CA ARG A 46 26.19 15.19 10.83
C ARG A 46 26.08 13.75 10.34
N THR A 47 25.11 13.01 10.89
CA THR A 47 24.98 11.57 10.63
C THR A 47 24.09 11.26 9.42
N GLY A 48 23.30 12.23 8.97
CA GLY A 48 22.26 11.97 7.98
C GLY A 48 21.11 11.16 8.56
N ILE A 49 20.37 10.48 7.69
CA ILE A 49 19.21 9.67 8.12
C ILE A 49 19.67 8.29 8.51
N LEU A 50 19.36 7.93 9.76
CA LEU A 50 19.75 6.65 10.35
C LEU A 50 18.85 5.53 9.85
N SER A 51 19.46 4.37 9.60
CA SER A 51 18.70 3.14 9.37
C SER A 51 17.86 2.83 10.61
N GLY A 52 16.58 2.49 10.41
CA GLY A 52 15.61 2.32 11.50
C GLY A 52 14.71 3.54 11.77
N MET A 53 15.01 4.72 11.19
CA MET A 53 14.08 5.85 11.24
C MET A 53 12.84 5.66 10.35
N SER A 54 12.82 4.63 9.50
CA SER A 54 11.66 4.29 8.69
C SER A 54 10.43 4.04 9.58
N GLY A 55 9.30 4.65 9.24
CA GLY A 55 8.08 4.65 10.04
C GLY A 55 7.94 5.80 11.05
N SER A 56 8.97 6.64 11.23
CA SER A 56 8.90 7.79 12.14
C SER A 56 7.83 8.79 11.69
N PRO A 57 6.79 9.09 12.50
CA PRO A 57 5.73 10.00 12.11
C PRO A 57 6.22 11.46 12.04
N VAL A 58 5.76 12.19 11.02
CA VAL A 58 6.08 13.60 10.80
C VAL A 58 4.81 14.44 10.85
N PHE A 59 4.86 15.52 11.61
CA PHE A 59 3.75 16.44 11.88
C PHE A 59 4.10 17.85 11.43
N ILE A 60 3.13 18.54 10.83
CA ILE A 60 3.24 19.92 10.38
C ILE A 60 2.09 20.74 10.93
N LYS A 61 2.34 22.01 11.21
CA LYS A 61 1.30 22.95 11.61
C LYS A 61 0.42 23.32 10.41
N ASP A 62 -0.86 23.03 10.51
CA ASP A 62 -1.85 23.44 9.50
C ASP A 62 -2.10 24.96 9.62
N PRO A 63 -1.93 25.74 8.54
CA PRO A 63 -2.19 27.18 8.56
C PRO A 63 -3.66 27.55 8.79
N ALA A 64 -4.62 26.66 8.49
CA ALA A 64 -6.05 26.93 8.69
C ALA A 64 -6.46 26.77 10.17
N ASP A 65 -6.06 25.66 10.80
CA ASP A 65 -6.49 25.30 12.16
C ASP A 65 -5.46 25.66 13.24
N GLY A 66 -4.22 25.96 12.85
CA GLY A 66 -3.08 26.17 13.75
C GLY A 66 -2.61 24.91 14.50
N LYS A 67 -3.23 23.75 14.25
CA LYS A 67 -2.91 22.46 14.90
C LYS A 67 -1.85 21.67 14.14
N HIS A 68 -1.09 20.86 14.86
CA HIS A 68 -0.14 19.93 14.25
C HIS A 68 -0.87 18.69 13.71
N LYS A 69 -0.83 18.49 12.39
CA LYS A 69 -1.41 17.33 11.71
C LYS A 69 -0.29 16.43 11.19
N MET A 70 -0.50 15.12 11.27
CA MET A 70 0.42 14.14 10.71
C MET A 70 0.34 14.20 9.19
N ILE A 71 1.47 14.44 8.54
CA ILE A 71 1.55 14.45 7.07
C ILE A 71 1.95 13.09 6.51
N GLY A 72 2.61 12.25 7.31
CA GLY A 72 3.16 11.01 6.84
C GLY A 72 4.19 10.40 7.79
N ALA A 73 4.94 9.43 7.29
CA ALA A 73 6.04 8.79 8.00
C ALA A 73 7.32 8.79 7.15
N VAL A 74 8.49 8.89 7.78
CA VAL A 74 9.78 8.75 7.09
C VAL A 74 9.85 7.38 6.43
N ALA A 75 10.16 7.29 5.14
CA ALA A 75 10.19 6.04 4.41
C ALA A 75 11.49 5.85 3.61
N TYR A 76 12.05 6.95 3.10
CA TYR A 76 13.22 6.92 2.22
C TYR A 76 14.33 7.81 2.75
N GLY A 77 15.57 7.38 2.55
CA GLY A 77 16.77 8.18 2.69
C GLY A 77 17.65 8.01 1.45
N TRP A 78 18.56 8.95 1.22
CA TRP A 78 19.53 8.88 0.13
C TRP A 78 20.90 8.45 0.67
N SER A 79 21.43 7.39 0.09
CA SER A 79 22.81 6.97 0.34
C SER A 79 23.78 8.09 -0.06
N PHE A 80 24.82 8.30 0.76
CA PHE A 80 25.89 9.28 0.52
C PHE A 80 25.45 10.75 0.45
N SER A 81 24.21 11.08 0.81
CA SER A 81 23.81 12.48 0.94
C SER A 81 24.53 13.14 2.13
N LYS A 82 25.22 14.25 1.88
CA LYS A 82 25.78 15.10 2.94
C LYS A 82 24.68 15.82 3.73
N ASP A 83 23.56 16.07 3.08
CA ASP A 83 22.41 16.70 3.68
C ASP A 83 21.44 15.65 4.24
N PRO A 84 20.86 15.86 5.44
CA PRO A 84 19.87 14.95 6.03
C PRO A 84 18.50 15.09 5.34
N ILE A 85 18.38 14.57 4.12
CA ILE A 85 17.14 14.60 3.33
C ILE A 85 16.44 13.24 3.42
N CYS A 86 15.14 13.24 3.76
CA CYS A 86 14.25 12.07 3.68
C CYS A 86 13.09 12.28 2.71
N GLY A 87 12.62 11.15 2.18
CA GLY A 87 11.28 11.01 1.64
C GLY A 87 10.34 10.58 2.75
N VAL A 88 9.27 11.36 2.94
CA VAL A 88 8.15 11.07 3.83
C VAL A 88 7.01 10.53 2.98
N GLN A 89 6.53 9.33 3.33
CA GLN A 89 5.37 8.69 2.73
C GLN A 89 4.09 9.40 3.21
N PRO A 90 3.27 9.97 2.32
CA PRO A 90 2.06 10.69 2.71
C PRO A 90 1.05 9.83 3.45
N ILE A 91 0.39 10.40 4.48
CA ILE A 91 -0.67 9.73 5.24
C ILE A 91 -1.86 9.34 4.37
N GLY A 92 -2.17 10.13 3.34
CA GLY A 92 -3.24 9.82 2.39
C GLY A 92 -3.04 8.48 1.70
N GLU A 93 -1.81 8.20 1.28
CA GLU A 93 -1.46 6.94 0.61
C GLU A 93 -1.46 5.76 1.58
N MET A 94 -0.96 5.95 2.81
CA MET A 94 -1.03 4.94 3.85
C MET A 94 -2.48 4.55 4.18
N LEU A 95 -3.40 5.51 4.18
CA LEU A 95 -4.83 5.29 4.42
C LEU A 95 -5.59 4.74 3.20
N ALA A 96 -5.10 4.99 1.98
CA ALA A 96 -5.72 4.50 0.75
C ALA A 96 -5.63 2.97 0.60
N LEU A 97 -4.68 2.33 1.30
CA LEU A 97 -4.52 0.88 1.38
C LEU A 97 -5.68 0.23 2.14
N LYS A 98 -6.85 0.09 1.50
CA LYS A 98 -7.98 -0.67 2.02
C LYS A 98 -7.66 -2.17 1.97
N GLY A 99 -7.73 -2.85 3.11
CA GLY A 99 -7.67 -4.32 3.18
C GLY A 99 -6.34 -4.92 3.65
N VAL A 100 -5.35 -4.12 4.03
CA VAL A 100 -4.17 -4.63 4.74
C VAL A 100 -4.63 -5.09 6.13
N PRO A 101 -4.52 -6.38 6.48
CA PRO A 101 -4.86 -6.86 7.81
C PRO A 101 -3.89 -6.24 8.81
N LEU A 102 -4.38 -5.31 9.63
CA LEU A 102 -3.60 -4.79 10.75
C LEU A 102 -3.36 -5.94 11.75
N PRO A 103 -2.11 -6.20 12.17
CA PRO A 103 -1.83 -7.19 13.20
C PRO A 103 -2.67 -6.89 14.45
N GLY A 104 -3.46 -7.87 14.91
CA GLY A 104 -4.31 -7.74 16.10
C GLY A 104 -5.71 -7.15 15.88
N ARG A 105 -6.04 -6.62 14.70
CA ARG A 105 -7.43 -6.22 14.38
C ARG A 105 -8.20 -7.46 13.92
N LYS A 106 -8.95 -8.10 14.82
CA LYS A 106 -9.94 -9.11 14.44
C LYS A 106 -10.87 -8.46 13.41
N GLN A 107 -10.80 -8.90 12.15
CA GLN A 107 -11.69 -8.42 11.11
C GLN A 107 -13.13 -8.69 11.59
N ALA A 108 -13.87 -7.61 11.87
CA ALA A 108 -15.29 -7.75 12.17
C ALA A 108 -15.92 -8.40 10.94
N LYS A 109 -16.44 -9.62 11.09
CA LYS A 109 -17.12 -10.33 10.02
C LYS A 109 -18.23 -9.40 9.50
N ALA A 110 -18.11 -8.96 8.26
CA ALA A 110 -19.14 -8.17 7.62
C ALA A 110 -20.44 -9.00 7.70
N LYS A 111 -21.42 -8.49 8.43
CA LYS A 111 -22.74 -9.09 8.51
C LYS A 111 -23.37 -8.85 7.13
N VAL A 112 -23.29 -9.86 6.26
CA VAL A 112 -23.96 -9.83 4.96
C VAL A 112 -25.45 -9.76 5.23
N ILE A 113 -26.01 -8.56 5.18
CA ILE A 113 -27.45 -8.36 5.12
C ILE A 113 -27.82 -8.72 3.69
N ALA A 114 -28.24 -9.97 3.50
CA ALA A 114 -28.74 -10.46 2.22
C ALA A 114 -30.01 -9.67 1.87
N ARG A 115 -29.84 -8.57 1.13
CA ARG A 115 -30.94 -7.93 0.40
C ARG A 115 -31.06 -8.65 -0.94
N GLY A 116 -32.29 -9.05 -1.25
CA GLY A 116 -32.66 -10.03 -2.24
C GLY A 116 -32.09 -9.80 -3.65
N GLY A 117 -31.83 -10.94 -4.32
CA GLY A 117 -32.36 -11.16 -5.66
C GLY A 117 -31.37 -11.09 -6.83
N VAL A 118 -30.51 -12.09 -6.97
CA VAL A 118 -30.27 -12.76 -8.27
C VAL A 118 -30.03 -14.24 -7.94
N GLY A 119 -30.97 -15.10 -8.31
CA GLY A 119 -30.90 -16.53 -7.98
C GLY A 119 -29.79 -17.22 -8.77
N LEU A 120 -28.57 -17.22 -8.24
CA LEU A 120 -27.60 -18.25 -8.64
C LEU A 120 -28.14 -19.60 -8.18
N ASP A 121 -28.26 -20.51 -9.13
CA ASP A 121 -28.68 -21.88 -8.88
C ASP A 121 -27.88 -22.45 -7.70
N ARG A 122 -28.62 -22.97 -6.72
CA ARG A 122 -28.10 -23.46 -5.44
C ARG A 122 -27.00 -24.49 -5.65
N GLN A 123 -27.01 -25.18 -6.80
CA GLN A 123 -25.99 -26.14 -7.22
C GLN A 123 -24.63 -25.48 -7.51
N VAL A 124 -24.60 -24.31 -8.16
CA VAL A 124 -23.37 -23.57 -8.48
C VAL A 124 -22.72 -23.04 -7.21
N VAL A 125 -23.53 -22.48 -6.30
CA VAL A 125 -23.06 -21.99 -5.00
C VAL A 125 -22.49 -23.14 -4.16
N ARG A 126 -23.13 -24.32 -4.18
CA ARG A 126 -22.63 -25.50 -3.44
C ARG A 126 -21.34 -26.06 -4.02
N ALA A 127 -21.15 -25.98 -5.34
CA ALA A 127 -19.94 -26.45 -6.02
C ALA A 127 -18.73 -25.54 -5.74
N VAL A 128 -18.92 -24.22 -5.70
CA VAL A 128 -17.86 -23.26 -5.36
C VAL A 128 -17.43 -23.37 -3.89
N LEU A 129 -18.39 -23.60 -2.99
CA LEU A 129 -18.11 -23.64 -1.56
C LEU A 129 -17.53 -24.98 -1.06
N ASN A 130 -17.58 -26.06 -1.85
CA ASN A 130 -17.08 -27.36 -1.41
C ASN A 130 -16.52 -28.22 -2.57
N PRO A 131 -15.32 -27.88 -3.09
CA PRO A 131 -14.77 -28.50 -4.30
C PRO A 131 -14.45 -30.00 -4.14
N ARG A 132 -14.41 -30.54 -2.91
CA ARG A 132 -14.09 -31.94 -2.64
C ARG A 132 -15.27 -32.92 -2.78
N LYS A 133 -16.49 -32.46 -3.04
CA LYS A 133 -17.70 -33.32 -3.10
C LYS A 133 -18.55 -33.13 -4.36
N VAL A 134 -17.95 -32.74 -5.48
CA VAL A 134 -18.68 -32.62 -6.76
C VAL A 134 -18.13 -33.65 -7.74
N SER A 135 -18.96 -34.62 -8.12
CA SER A 135 -18.66 -35.52 -9.23
C SER A 135 -18.90 -34.78 -10.55
N PHE A 136 -17.81 -34.43 -11.24
CA PHE A 136 -17.85 -33.76 -12.55
C PHE A 136 -18.45 -34.63 -13.66
N ALA A 137 -18.62 -35.94 -13.45
CA ALA A 137 -19.25 -36.85 -14.40
C ALA A 137 -20.77 -36.66 -14.50
N THR A 138 -21.40 -36.14 -13.43
CA THR A 138 -22.86 -35.90 -13.37
C THR A 138 -23.29 -34.52 -13.86
N LEU A 139 -22.35 -33.59 -14.08
CA LEU A 139 -22.63 -32.36 -14.84
C LEU A 139 -22.59 -32.71 -16.33
N GLY A 140 -23.67 -33.34 -16.81
CA GLY A 140 -23.87 -33.59 -18.23
C GLY A 140 -23.71 -32.29 -19.00
N ALA A 141 -22.62 -32.19 -19.78
CA ALA A 141 -22.33 -31.02 -20.57
C ALA A 141 -23.51 -30.77 -21.53
N PRO A 142 -24.12 -29.56 -21.55
CA PRO A 142 -25.06 -29.24 -22.60
C PRO A 142 -24.33 -29.37 -23.93
N ARG A 143 -24.89 -30.15 -24.87
CA ARG A 143 -24.35 -30.35 -26.22
C ARG A 143 -23.90 -29.00 -26.77
N ARG A 144 -22.58 -28.80 -26.89
CA ARG A 144 -22.00 -27.56 -27.38
C ARG A 144 -22.52 -27.33 -28.81
N ARG A 145 -23.35 -26.32 -29.00
CA ARG A 145 -23.68 -25.77 -30.32
C ARG A 145 -22.35 -25.36 -30.95
N ALA A 146 -22.03 -25.91 -32.12
CA ALA A 146 -20.80 -25.57 -32.84
C ALA A 146 -20.78 -24.07 -33.16
N ILE A 147 -19.89 -23.33 -32.50
CA ILE A 147 -19.63 -21.92 -32.77
C ILE A 147 -18.67 -21.87 -33.97
N ARG A 148 -19.14 -21.31 -35.09
CA ARG A 148 -18.32 -21.00 -36.27
C ARG A 148 -17.22 -19.99 -35.88
N PRO A 149 -15.96 -20.15 -36.32
CA PRO A 149 -14.90 -19.24 -35.94
C PRO A 149 -15.02 -17.95 -36.76
N GLY A 150 -15.51 -16.88 -36.12
CA GLY A 150 -15.37 -15.50 -36.58
C GLY A 150 -14.16 -14.86 -35.90
N ARG A 151 -13.34 -14.16 -36.70
CA ARG A 151 -12.17 -13.36 -36.31
C ARG A 151 -12.36 -12.61 -34.97
N ALA A 152 -11.56 -12.96 -33.97
CA ALA A 152 -11.15 -12.07 -32.89
C ALA A 152 -9.86 -12.63 -32.27
N GLY A 153 -8.80 -11.80 -32.25
CA GLY A 153 -7.46 -12.18 -31.83
C GLY A 153 -7.43 -12.65 -30.37
N LEU A 154 -7.11 -13.93 -30.18
CA LEU A 154 -6.70 -14.48 -28.91
C LEU A 154 -5.35 -13.87 -28.54
N SER A 155 -5.31 -13.08 -27.47
CA SER A 155 -4.10 -12.63 -26.79
C SER A 155 -3.31 -13.85 -26.30
N ARG A 156 -2.44 -14.35 -27.16
CA ARG A 156 -1.53 -15.46 -26.89
C ARG A 156 -0.37 -14.92 -26.07
N LEU A 157 -0.25 -15.31 -24.81
CA LEU A 157 0.92 -15.01 -23.98
C LEU A 157 2.14 -15.69 -24.64
N VAL A 158 3.16 -14.88 -24.97
CA VAL A 158 4.44 -15.35 -25.50
C VAL A 158 5.45 -15.37 -24.36
N PRO A 159 6.09 -16.51 -24.06
CA PRO A 159 7.12 -16.56 -23.03
C PRO A 159 8.35 -15.74 -23.47
N LEU A 160 8.89 -14.94 -22.53
CA LEU A 160 10.11 -14.17 -22.75
C LEU A 160 11.30 -15.12 -22.93
N THR A 161 12.04 -14.94 -24.01
CA THR A 161 13.24 -15.73 -24.35
C THR A 161 14.52 -15.24 -23.67
N THR A 162 14.46 -14.10 -22.98
CA THR A 162 15.59 -13.50 -22.26
C THR A 162 15.31 -13.51 -20.76
N PRO A 163 16.21 -14.03 -19.92
CA PRO A 163 16.02 -13.99 -18.47
C PRO A 163 16.08 -12.54 -17.99
N VAL A 164 15.08 -12.14 -17.20
CA VAL A 164 15.11 -10.88 -16.44
C VAL A 164 16.10 -11.07 -15.31
N MET A 165 17.34 -10.62 -15.51
CA MET A 165 18.34 -10.57 -14.46
C MET A 165 18.01 -9.36 -13.56
N VAL A 166 17.78 -9.63 -12.27
CA VAL A 166 17.68 -8.62 -11.20
C VAL A 166 19.06 -8.34 -10.66
#